data_AF-A0A6C0C4S7-F1
#
_entry.id   AF-A0A6C0C4S7-F1
#
_cell.length_a   1.000
_cell.length_b   1.000
_cell.length_c   1.000
_cell.angle_alpha   90.00
_cell.angle_beta   90.00
_cell.angle_gamma   90.00
#
_symmetry.space_group_name_H-M   'P 1'
#
loop_
_entity.id
_entity.type
_entity.pdbx_description
1 polymer ?
#
loop_
_entity_poly.entity_id
_entity_poly.type
_entity_poly.pdbx_seq_one_letter_code
_entity_poly.pdbx_strand_id
1 'polypeptide(L)'
;MELLIYSSMILLMYFIAGVNKFLHFNTTVKGFKKMFFIKHLPNIFYQLIIALVVILEIVAPITILYSIQTQELSLLACLSSIGLAIFTVLATSIYHFPPKGANYYAFMKNLTATGGLLLLSTFFH
;
A
#
# COMPACT_ATOMS: atom_id res chain seq x y z
N MET A 1 20.35 -12.22 -3.28
CA MET A 1 19.27 -13.14 -3.70
C MET A 1 18.19 -13.26 -2.62
N GLU A 2 18.55 -13.52 -1.37
CA GLU A 2 17.60 -13.67 -0.25
C GLU A 2 16.70 -12.44 -0.02
N LEU A 3 17.30 -11.25 0.08
CA LEU A 3 16.55 -9.99 0.25
C LEU A 3 15.52 -9.77 -0.86
N LEU A 4 15.86 -10.11 -2.11
CA LEU A 4 14.96 -10.00 -3.26
C LEU A 4 13.74 -10.91 -3.09
N ILE A 5 13.95 -12.16 -2.66
CA ILE A 5 12.86 -13.12 -2.45
C ILE A 5 11.95 -12.64 -1.32
N TYR A 6 12.50 -12.28 -0.16
CA TYR A 6 11.70 -11.82 0.98
C TYR A 6 10.92 -10.54 0.66
N SER A 7 11.58 -9.58 0.00
CA SER A 7 10.92 -8.35 -0.45
C SER A 7 9.81 -8.64 -1.45
N SER A 8 10.01 -9.58 -2.38
CA SER A 8 8.99 -9.95 -3.35
C SER A 8 7.74 -10.51 -2.66
N MET A 9 7.89 -11.31 -1.60
CA MET A 9 6.76 -11.86 -0.83
C MET A 9 5.96 -10.76 -0.11
N ILE A 10 6.65 -9.76 0.48
CA ILE A 10 6.01 -8.62 1.13
C ILE A 10 5.25 -7.78 0.09
N LEU A 11 5.91 -7.48 -1.03
CA LEU A 11 5.44 -6.52 -2.03
C LEU A 11 4.36 -7.08 -2.96
N LEU A 12 4.29 -8.41 -3.13
CA LEU A 12 3.33 -9.07 -4.02
C LEU A 12 1.89 -8.70 -3.68
N MET A 13 1.54 -8.64 -2.39
CA MET A 13 0.19 -8.26 -1.96
C MET A 13 -0.19 -6.86 -2.47
N TYR A 14 0.73 -5.91 -2.38
CA TYR A 14 0.50 -4.53 -2.83
C TYR A 14 0.36 -4.46 -4.34
N PHE A 15 1.24 -5.12 -5.09
CA PHE A 15 1.18 -5.13 -6.55
C PHE A 15 -0.14 -5.72 -7.05
N ILE A 16 -0.53 -6.90 -6.55
CA ILE A 16 -1.80 -7.54 -6.91
C ILE A 16 -2.99 -6.65 -6.50
N ALA A 17 -2.95 -6.05 -5.31
CA ALA A 17 -4.00 -5.16 -4.85
C ALA A 17 -4.13 -3.91 -5.73
N GLY A 18 -3.01 -3.33 -6.19
CA GLY A 18 -2.97 -2.18 -7.09
C GLY A 18 -3.57 -2.51 -8.46
N VAL A 19 -3.17 -3.63 -9.06
CA VAL A 19 -3.74 -4.11 -10.34
C VAL A 19 -5.25 -4.37 -10.19
N ASN A 20 -5.67 -5.03 -9.12
CA ASN A 20 -7.08 -5.30 -8.86
C ASN A 20 -7.88 -3.99 -8.69
N LYS A 21 -7.34 -3.00 -7.97
CA LYS A 21 -7.97 -1.68 -7.82
C LYS A 21 -8.04 -0.92 -9.14
N PHE A 22 -7.04 -1.04 -10.02
CA PHE A 22 -7.05 -0.46 -11.35
C PHE A 22 -8.17 -1.06 -12.22
N LEU A 23 -8.25 -2.40 -12.30
CA LEU A 23 -9.27 -3.10 -13.08
C LEU A 23 -10.69 -2.81 -12.58
N HIS A 24 -10.85 -2.62 -11.27
CA HIS A 24 -12.14 -2.35 -10.63
C HIS A 24 -12.26 -0.92 -10.10
N PHE A 25 -11.63 0.06 -10.78
CA PHE A 25 -11.47 1.43 -10.29
C PHE A 25 -12.77 2.07 -9.80
N ASN A 26 -13.82 2.04 -10.62
CA ASN A 26 -15.11 2.65 -10.27
C ASN A 26 -15.76 2.00 -9.04
N THR A 27 -15.60 0.68 -8.86
CA THR A 27 -16.09 -0.05 -7.70
C THR A 27 -15.29 0.30 -6.45
N THR A 28 -13.95 0.38 -6.58
CA THR A 28 -13.06 0.82 -5.50
C THR A 28 -13.38 2.24 -5.04
N VAL A 29 -13.62 3.18 -5.96
CA VAL A 29 -14.00 4.56 -5.64
C VAL A 29 -15.33 4.60 -4.89
N LYS A 30 -16.35 3.85 -5.33
CA LYS A 30 -17.64 3.76 -4.62
C LYS A 30 -17.48 3.16 -3.22
N GLY A 31 -16.68 2.12 -3.08
CA GLY A 31 -16.37 1.48 -1.79
C GLY A 31 -15.69 2.46 -0.83
N PHE A 32 -14.66 3.17 -1.31
CA PHE A 32 -13.95 4.17 -0.53
C PHE A 32 -14.86 5.32 -0.11
N LYS A 33 -15.67 5.86 -1.02
CA LYS A 33 -16.63 6.93 -0.71
C LYS A 33 -17.62 6.54 0.40
N LYS A 34 -18.02 5.27 0.48
CA LYS A 34 -18.93 4.76 1.53
C LYS A 34 -18.25 4.73 2.91
N MET A 35 -16.96 4.42 2.96
CA MET A 35 -16.19 4.27 4.19
C MET A 35 -15.56 5.57 4.69
N PHE A 36 -15.25 6.50 3.78
CA PHE A 36 -14.55 7.73 4.13
C PHE A 36 -15.40 8.65 5.01
N PHE A 37 -14.75 9.27 6.00
CA PHE A 37 -15.43 10.08 7.03
C PHE A 37 -16.14 11.31 6.45
N ILE A 38 -15.59 11.92 5.41
CA ILE A 38 -16.16 13.11 4.76
C ILE A 38 -16.97 12.67 3.54
N LYS A 39 -18.30 12.77 3.61
CA LYS A 39 -19.22 12.27 2.57
C LYS A 39 -19.65 13.29 1.51
N HIS A 40 -19.34 14.57 1.72
CA HIS A 40 -19.80 15.68 0.87
C HIS A 40 -18.76 16.18 -0.15
N LEU A 41 -17.68 15.44 -0.36
CA LEU A 41 -16.66 15.83 -1.34
C LEU A 41 -17.12 15.50 -2.77
N PRO A 42 -16.65 16.27 -3.77
CA PRO A 42 -16.95 15.98 -5.17
C PRO A 42 -16.35 14.63 -5.58
N ASN A 43 -17.00 13.93 -6.51
CA ASN A 43 -16.58 12.58 -6.90
C ASN A 43 -15.13 12.51 -7.42
N ILE A 44 -14.67 13.60 -8.05
CA ILE A 44 -13.30 13.75 -8.55
C ILE A 44 -12.25 13.58 -7.44
N PHE A 45 -12.55 14.01 -6.21
CA PHE A 45 -11.64 13.89 -5.08
C PHE A 45 -11.34 12.43 -4.74
N TYR A 46 -12.39 11.60 -4.63
CA TYR A 46 -12.23 10.17 -4.36
C TYR A 46 -11.54 9.45 -5.51
N GLN A 47 -11.81 9.84 -6.76
CA GLN A 47 -11.12 9.29 -7.94
C GLN A 47 -9.63 9.59 -7.89
N LEU A 48 -9.24 10.84 -7.60
CA LEU A 48 -7.83 11.22 -7.49
C LEU A 48 -7.10 10.45 -6.39
N ILE A 49 -7.72 10.28 -5.22
CA ILE A 49 -7.12 9.49 -4.13
C ILE A 49 -6.90 8.04 -4.57
N ILE A 50 -7.93 7.39 -5.14
CA ILE A 50 -7.77 5.99 -5.58
C ILE A 50 -6.76 5.88 -6.72
N ALA A 51 -6.67 6.87 -7.61
CA ALA A 51 -5.64 6.89 -8.65
C ALA A 51 -4.23 6.97 -8.05
N LEU A 52 -4.01 7.84 -7.05
CA LEU A 52 -2.74 7.93 -6.32
C LEU A 52 -2.39 6.61 -5.61
N VAL A 53 -3.38 5.99 -4.96
CA VAL A 53 -3.19 4.69 -4.28
C VAL A 53 -2.81 3.59 -5.28
N VAL A 54 -3.46 3.53 -6.44
CA VAL A 54 -3.15 2.55 -7.50
C VAL A 54 -1.73 2.76 -8.03
N ILE A 55 -1.34 4.01 -8.29
CA ILE A 55 0.02 4.33 -8.73
C ILE A 55 1.03 3.91 -7.68
N LEU A 56 0.80 4.25 -6.40
CA LEU A 56 1.68 3.85 -5.31
C LEU A 56 1.81 2.32 -5.23
N GLU A 57 0.69 1.59 -5.18
CA GLU A 57 0.68 0.13 -5.02
C GLU A 57 1.30 -0.63 -6.18
N ILE A 58 1.34 -0.07 -7.40
CA ILE A 58 1.97 -0.70 -8.56
C ILE A 58 3.44 -0.27 -8.69
N VAL A 59 3.70 1.02 -8.63
CA VAL A 59 5.04 1.59 -8.91
C VAL A 59 6.00 1.35 -7.75
N ALA A 60 5.55 1.44 -6.49
CA ALA A 60 6.43 1.24 -5.34
C ALA A 60 7.04 -0.17 -5.31
N PRO A 61 6.26 -1.27 -5.43
CA PRO A 61 6.83 -2.63 -5.51
C PRO A 61 7.89 -2.80 -6.60
N ILE A 62 7.63 -2.28 -7.80
CA ILE A 62 8.57 -2.39 -8.92
C ILE A 62 9.86 -1.63 -8.61
N THR A 63 9.74 -0.39 -8.12
CA THR A 63 10.88 0.47 -7.79
C THR A 63 11.74 -0.15 -6.70
N ILE A 64 11.12 -0.71 -5.65
CA ILE A 64 11.83 -1.34 -4.54
C ILE A 64 12.60 -2.58 -5.03
N LEU A 65 11.95 -3.47 -5.79
CA LEU A 65 12.62 -4.67 -6.31
C LEU A 65 13.74 -4.33 -7.31
N TYR A 66 13.53 -3.32 -8.16
CA TYR A 66 14.54 -2.84 -9.09
C TYR A 66 15.76 -2.28 -8.36
N SER A 67 15.54 -1.46 -7.32
CA SER A 67 16.60 -0.87 -6.51
C SER A 67 17.40 -1.93 -5.74
N ILE A 68 16.75 -2.99 -5.24
CA ILE A 68 17.45 -4.12 -4.59
C ILE A 68 18.44 -4.79 -5.56
N GLN A 69 18.13 -4.85 -6.85
CA GLN A 69 18.98 -5.51 -7.84
C GLN A 69 20.11 -4.62 -8.37
N THR A 70 19.81 -3.34 -8.57
CA THR A 70 20.70 -2.42 -9.29
C THR A 70 21.41 -1.41 -8.39
N GLN A 71 20.93 -1.24 -7.15
CA GLN A 71 21.32 -0.15 -6.23
C GLN A 71 21.00 1.26 -6.77
N GLU A 72 20.31 1.36 -7.91
CA GLU A 72 19.80 2.61 -8.43
C GLU A 72 18.50 3.00 -7.72
N LEU A 73 18.18 4.30 -7.71
CA LEU A 73 16.94 4.82 -7.13
C LEU A 73 16.75 4.52 -5.63
N SER A 74 17.82 4.32 -4.86
CA SER A 74 17.75 3.98 -3.41
C SER A 74 16.85 4.91 -2.62
N LEU A 75 16.97 6.23 -2.81
CA LEU A 75 16.11 7.20 -2.14
C LEU A 75 14.63 7.00 -2.49
N LEU A 76 14.32 6.74 -3.76
CA LEU A 76 12.96 6.51 -4.22
C LEU A 76 12.40 5.18 -3.69
N ALA A 77 13.23 4.14 -3.59
CA ALA A 77 12.86 2.85 -3.00
C ALA A 77 12.60 2.96 -1.49
N CYS A 78 13.41 3.75 -0.78
CA CYS A 78 13.18 4.11 0.62
C CYS A 78 11.82 4.82 0.80
N LEU A 79 11.58 5.89 0.04
CA LEU A 79 10.32 6.64 0.07
C LEU A 79 9.12 5.78 -0.36
N SER A 80 9.32 4.88 -1.32
CA SER A 80 8.29 3.92 -1.76
C SER A 80 7.90 2.96 -0.65
N SER A 81 8.88 2.43 0.08
CA SER A 81 8.66 1.53 1.22
C SER A 81 7.91 2.23 2.35
N ILE A 82 8.33 3.46 2.70
CA ILE A 82 7.66 4.30 3.70
C ILE A 82 6.24 4.68 3.24
N GLY A 83 6.07 5.05 1.98
CA GLY A 83 4.78 5.40 1.39
C GLY A 83 3.77 4.26 1.47
N LEU A 84 4.19 3.04 1.12
CA LEU A 84 3.36 1.84 1.28
C LEU A 84 3.02 1.58 2.76
N ALA A 85 3.96 1.81 3.69
CA ALA A 85 3.73 1.63 5.12
C ALA A 85 2.67 2.63 5.63
N ILE A 86 2.80 3.91 5.28
CA ILE A 86 1.82 4.95 5.63
C ILE A 86 0.45 4.61 5.04
N PHE A 87 0.39 4.24 3.76
CA PHE A 87 -0.85 3.82 3.11
C PHE A 87 -1.50 2.64 3.86
N THR A 88 -0.70 1.65 4.25
CA THR A 88 -1.17 0.46 4.97
C THR A 88 -1.78 0.84 6.32
N VAL A 89 -1.12 1.73 7.08
CA VAL A 89 -1.65 2.25 8.35
C VAL A 89 -2.97 2.99 8.12
N LEU A 90 -3.01 3.92 7.16
CA LEU A 90 -4.22 4.69 6.85
C LEU A 90 -5.39 3.79 6.42
N ALA A 91 -5.14 2.84 5.52
CA ALA A 91 -6.15 1.88 5.10
C ALA A 91 -6.65 1.05 6.30
N THR A 92 -5.75 0.60 7.16
CA THR A 92 -6.11 -0.16 8.36
C THR A 92 -6.99 0.65 9.31
N SER A 93 -6.65 1.92 9.54
CA SER A 93 -7.44 2.83 10.37
C SER A 93 -8.83 3.09 9.81
N ILE A 94 -8.98 3.19 8.48
CA ILE A 94 -10.27 3.45 7.83
C ILE A 94 -11.15 2.19 7.79
N TYR A 95 -10.58 1.03 7.47
CA TYR A 95 -11.36 -0.16 7.12
C TYR A 95 -11.46 -1.20 8.25
N HIS A 96 -10.53 -1.22 9.21
CA HIS A 96 -10.42 -2.31 10.19
C HIS A 96 -10.34 -1.84 11.65
N PHE A 97 -10.51 -0.54 11.90
CA PHE A 97 -10.61 -0.01 13.26
C PHE A 97 -12.08 0.15 13.69
N PRO A 98 -12.46 -0.23 14.93
CA PRO A 98 -11.62 -0.83 15.98
C PRO A 98 -11.32 -2.33 15.71
N PRO A 99 -10.17 -2.85 16.15
CA PRO A 99 -9.73 -4.22 15.88
C PRO A 99 -10.47 -5.23 16.77
N LYS A 100 -11.76 -5.45 16.50
CA LYS A 100 -12.63 -6.38 17.21
C LYS A 100 -13.28 -7.36 16.23
N GLY A 101 -13.59 -8.57 16.70
CA GLY A 101 -14.24 -9.60 15.89
C GLY A 101 -13.47 -9.90 14.59
N ALA A 102 -14.17 -9.90 13.46
CA ALA A 102 -13.60 -10.18 12.15
C ALA A 102 -12.48 -9.21 11.71
N ASN A 103 -12.46 -7.97 12.24
CA ASN A 103 -11.46 -6.97 11.88
C ASN A 103 -10.11 -7.15 12.59
N TYR A 104 -10.04 -7.93 13.68
CA TYR A 104 -8.81 -8.10 14.46
C TYR A 104 -7.67 -8.68 13.61
N TYR A 105 -7.92 -9.79 12.90
CA TYR A 105 -6.89 -10.43 12.09
C TYR A 105 -6.49 -9.59 10.86
N ALA A 106 -7.43 -8.83 10.28
CA ALA A 106 -7.11 -7.92 9.20
C ALA A 106 -6.19 -6.79 9.69
N PHE A 107 -6.47 -6.23 10.86
CA PHE A 107 -5.61 -5.24 11.51
C PHE A 107 -4.20 -5.79 11.77
N MET A 108 -4.09 -6.97 12.38
CA MET A 108 -2.79 -7.56 12.71
C MET A 108 -1.96 -7.89 11.46
N LYS A 109 -2.59 -8.38 10.39
CA LYS A 109 -1.90 -8.62 9.11
C LYS A 109 -1.29 -7.34 8.54
N ASN A 110 -2.04 -6.24 8.55
CA ASN A 110 -1.58 -4.97 8.04
C ASN A 110 -0.51 -4.33 8.95
N LEU A 111 -0.58 -4.54 10.27
CA LEU A 111 0.46 -4.13 11.20
C LEU A 111 1.79 -4.85 10.92
N THR A 112 1.74 -6.17 10.69
CA THR A 112 2.92 -6.95 10.30
C THR A 112 3.48 -6.49 8.96
N ALA A 113 2.62 -6.24 7.96
CA ALA A 113 3.04 -5.73 6.66
C ALA A 113 3.70 -4.34 6.78
N THR A 114 3.15 -3.46 7.62
CA THR A 114 3.74 -2.15 7.93
C THR A 114 5.15 -2.29 8.50
N GLY A 115 5.34 -3.18 9.49
CA GLY A 115 6.66 -3.45 10.06
C GLY A 115 7.65 -3.99 9.03
N GLY A 116 7.21 -4.91 8.16
CA GLY A 116 8.02 -5.45 7.08
C GLY A 116 8.47 -4.38 6.06
N LEU A 117 7.58 -3.46 5.69
CA LEU A 117 7.89 -2.35 4.79
C LEU A 117 8.85 -1.32 5.42
N LEU A 118 8.65 -0.97 6.69
CA LEU A 118 9.54 -0.06 7.41
C LEU A 118 10.94 -0.69 7.59
N LEU A 119 11.01 -1.98 7.93
CA LEU A 119 12.29 -2.70 7.94
C LEU A 119 12.93 -2.72 6.56
N LEU A 120 12.16 -2.95 5.49
CA LEU A 120 12.68 -2.94 4.13
C LEU A 120 13.26 -1.57 3.73
N SER A 121 12.65 -0.47 4.22
CA SER A 121 13.14 0.88 3.96
C SER A 121 14.57 1.13 4.47
N THR A 122 15.02 0.42 5.51
CA THR A 122 16.35 0.62 6.10
C THR A 122 17.48 -0.02 5.29
N PHE A 123 17.17 -0.79 4.25
CA PHE A 123 18.17 -1.40 3.35
C PHE A 123 18.58 -0.49 2.20
N PHE A 124 17.93 0.67 2.04
CA PHE A 124 18.24 1.65 1.01
C PHE A 124 18.98 2.83 1.62
N HIS A 125 20.19 3.09 1.13
CA HIS A 125 21.07 4.20 1.52
C HIS A 125 21.50 4.99 0.29
#